data_AF-A0A426WXE0-F1
#
_entry.id   AF-A0A426WXE0-F1
#
_cell.length_a   1.000
_cell.length_b   1.000
_cell.length_c   1.000
_cell.angle_alpha   90.00
_cell.angle_beta   90.00
_cell.angle_gamma   90.00
#
_symmetry.space_group_name_H-M   'P 1'
#
loop_
_entity.id
_entity.type
_entity.pdbx_description
1 polymer ?
#
loop_
_entity_poly.entity_id
_entity_poly.type
_entity_poly.pdbx_seq_one_letter_code
_entity_poly.pdbx_strand_id
1 'polypeptide(L)'
;MDDELLQAVKDLESARAELPRQSVVQYKESLGFKEGLNMMGGVTYEYGYRVALARFGARHPDADVKEDQFIIHPEDDLMPMERQHDFDDSVPPEP
;
A
#
# COMPACT_ATOMS: atom_id res chain seq x y z
N MET A 1 36.49 24.66 20.49
CA MET A 1 36.80 24.06 19.17
C MET A 1 36.22 22.66 19.09
N ASP A 2 36.38 21.85 20.14
CA ASP A 2 35.94 20.45 20.14
C ASP A 2 34.42 20.28 20.21
N ASP A 3 33.71 21.15 20.95
CA ASP A 3 32.24 21.12 21.06
C ASP A 3 31.53 21.48 19.74
N GLU A 4 32.12 22.38 18.96
CA GLU A 4 31.61 22.81 17.66
C GLU A 4 31.76 21.68 16.63
N LEU A 5 32.87 20.94 16.69
CA LEU A 5 33.09 19.74 15.87
C LEU A 5 32.11 18.62 16.25
N LEU A 6 31.86 18.44 17.55
CA LEU A 6 30.91 17.45 18.05
C LEU A 6 29.47 17.76 17.59
N GLN A 7 29.10 19.04 17.56
CA GLN A 7 27.80 19.49 17.06
C GLN A 7 27.68 19.25 15.55
N ALA A 8 28.69 19.60 14.77
CA ALA A 8 28.69 19.39 13.32
C ALA A 8 28.57 17.91 12.93
N VAL A 9 29.16 16.99 13.71
CA VAL A 9 29.03 15.54 13.48
C VAL A 9 27.61 15.05 13.75
N LYS A 10 26.97 15.52 14.83
CA LYS A 10 25.57 15.18 15.15
C LYS A 10 24.60 15.70 14.09
N ASP A 11 24.81 16.92 13.61
CA ASP A 11 23.97 17.52 12.58
C ASP A 11 24.10 16.77 11.24
N LEU A 12 25.31 16.32 10.89
CA LEU A 12 25.56 15.49 9.71
C LEU A 12 24.88 14.11 9.82
N GLU A 13 24.94 13.49 10.99
CA GLU A 13 24.30 12.19 11.25
C GLU A 13 22.77 12.30 11.19
N SER A 14 22.21 13.38 11.77
CA SER A 14 20.78 13.69 11.66
C SER A 14 20.35 13.92 10.21
N ALA A 15 21.09 14.74 9.46
CA ALA A 15 20.80 14.99 8.06
C ALA A 15 20.82 13.70 7.22
N ARG A 16 21.78 12.79 7.49
CA ARG A 16 21.85 11.47 6.84
C ARG A 16 20.64 10.58 7.16
N ALA A 17 20.06 10.69 8.35
CA ALA A 17 18.87 9.94 8.73
C ALA A 17 17.57 10.55 8.16
N GLU A 18 17.53 11.86 7.95
CA GLU A 18 16.36 12.55 7.39
C GLU A 18 16.22 12.39 5.87
N LEU A 19 17.32 12.36 5.13
CA LEU A 19 17.32 12.16 3.67
C LEU A 19 16.54 10.90 3.21
N PRO A 20 16.76 9.70 3.77
CA PRO A 20 16.00 8.52 3.38
C PRO A 20 14.52 8.63 3.78
N ARG A 21 14.20 9.24 4.92
CA ARG A 21 12.80 9.46 5.34
C ARG A 21 12.06 10.34 4.34
N GLN A 22 12.68 11.43 3.89
CA GLN A 22 12.11 12.30 2.86
C GLN A 22 11.94 11.57 1.54
N SER A 23 12.92 10.74 1.14
CA SER A 23 12.83 9.96 -0.11
C SER A 23 11.67 8.96 -0.10
N VAL A 24 11.38 8.32 1.04
CA VAL A 24 10.25 7.40 1.21
C VAL A 24 8.92 8.12 1.11
N VAL A 25 8.80 9.31 1.73
CA VAL A 25 7.59 10.14 1.62
C VAL A 25 7.35 10.55 0.17
N GLN A 26 8.38 11.04 -0.52
CA GLN A 26 8.31 11.41 -1.94
C GLN A 26 7.95 10.22 -2.84
N TYR A 27 8.49 9.03 -2.55
CA TYR A 27 8.16 7.81 -3.28
C TYR A 27 6.70 7.40 -3.09
N LYS A 28 6.18 7.41 -1.86
CA LYS A 28 4.76 7.13 -1.56
C LYS A 28 3.82 8.14 -2.22
N GLU A 29 4.25 9.39 -2.37
CA GLU A 29 3.47 10.43 -3.03
C GLU A 29 3.49 10.35 -4.56
N SER A 30 4.47 9.64 -5.13
CA SER A 30 4.66 9.51 -6.57
C SER A 30 3.48 8.86 -7.28
N LEU A 31 3.25 9.27 -8.53
CA LEU A 31 2.16 8.75 -9.36
C LEU A 31 2.31 7.25 -9.59
N GLY A 32 3.53 6.78 -9.89
CA GLY A 32 3.79 5.36 -10.15
C GLY A 32 3.52 4.45 -8.95
N PHE A 33 3.73 4.94 -7.72
CA PHE A 33 3.37 4.17 -6.52
C PHE A 33 1.84 4.02 -6.38
N LYS A 34 1.09 5.11 -6.59
CA LYS A 34 -0.38 5.10 -6.53
C LYS A 34 -1.00 4.25 -7.63
N GLU A 35 -0.51 4.39 -8.86
CA GLU A 35 -0.96 3.57 -10.00
C GLU A 35 -0.60 2.10 -9.81
N GLY A 36 0.61 1.80 -9.30
CA GLY A 36 1.02 0.45 -8.95
C GLY A 36 0.13 -0.18 -7.88
N LEU A 37 -0.30 0.59 -6.88
CA LEU A 37 -1.21 0.12 -5.84
C LEU A 37 -2.60 -0.22 -6.42
N ASN A 38 -3.15 0.63 -7.28
CA ASN A 38 -4.41 0.37 -7.98
C ASN A 38 -4.32 -0.90 -8.85
N MET A 39 -3.19 -1.10 -9.54
CA MET A 39 -2.96 -2.28 -10.37
C MET A 39 -2.85 -3.55 -9.52
N MET A 40 -2.12 -3.52 -8.40
CA MET A 40 -1.97 -4.66 -7.49
C MET A 40 -3.28 -5.01 -6.77
N GLY A 41 -4.08 -4.01 -6.39
CA GLY A 41 -5.42 -4.21 -5.82
C GLY A 41 -6.38 -4.87 -6.81
N GLY A 42 -6.35 -4.43 -8.07
CA GLY A 42 -7.18 -5.00 -9.14
C GLY A 42 -6.84 -6.46 -9.46
N VAL A 43 -5.55 -6.79 -9.62
CA VAL A 43 -5.13 -8.16 -10.01
C VAL A 43 -5.47 -9.20 -8.94
N THR A 44 -5.31 -8.85 -7.66
CA THR A 44 -5.59 -9.78 -6.56
C THR A 44 -7.08 -9.97 -6.33
N TYR A 45 -7.86 -8.89 -6.41
CA TYR A 45 -9.31 -8.94 -6.35
C TYR A 45 -9.93 -9.74 -7.50
N GLU A 46 -9.48 -9.50 -8.74
CA GLU A 46 -9.97 -10.21 -9.93
C GLU A 46 -9.73 -11.73 -9.82
N TYR A 47 -8.53 -12.12 -9.37
CA TYR A 47 -8.21 -13.53 -9.18
C TYR A 47 -9.07 -14.16 -8.07
N GLY A 48 -9.21 -13.48 -6.93
CA GLY A 48 -10.04 -13.94 -5.82
C GLY A 48 -11.52 -14.12 -6.21
N TYR A 49 -12.06 -13.17 -6.97
CA TYR A 49 -13.41 -13.21 -7.51
C TYR A 49 -13.61 -14.39 -8.46
N ARG A 50 -12.72 -14.59 -9.44
CA ARG A 50 -12.78 -15.74 -10.37
C ARG A 50 -12.77 -17.07 -9.62
N VAL A 51 -11.94 -17.20 -8.58
CA VAL A 51 -11.89 -18.42 -7.75
C VAL A 51 -13.17 -18.61 -6.94
N ALA A 52 -13.71 -17.56 -6.34
CA ALA A 52 -14.95 -17.61 -5.58
C ALA A 52 -16.15 -17.99 -6.47
N LEU A 53 -16.20 -17.42 -7.68
CA LEU A 53 -17.24 -17.68 -8.66
C LEU A 53 -17.20 -19.12 -9.19
N ALA A 54 -16.02 -19.64 -9.52
CA ALA A 54 -15.86 -21.05 -9.90
C ALA A 54 -16.32 -22.00 -8.77
N ARG A 55 -16.01 -21.68 -7.51
CA ARG A 55 -16.46 -22.46 -6.35
C ARG A 55 -17.97 -22.37 -6.15
N PHE A 56 -18.55 -21.21 -6.38
CA PHE A 56 -20.00 -20.99 -6.30
C PHE A 56 -20.73 -21.82 -7.36
N GLY A 57 -20.31 -21.73 -8.63
CA GLY A 57 -20.89 -22.51 -9.72
C GLY A 57 -20.75 -24.03 -9.52
N ALA A 58 -19.62 -24.49 -8.97
CA ALA A 58 -19.45 -25.90 -8.63
C ALA A 58 -20.40 -26.40 -7.52
N ARG A 59 -20.83 -25.51 -6.62
CA ARG A 59 -21.75 -25.84 -5.52
C ARG A 59 -23.22 -25.64 -5.91
N HIS A 60 -23.50 -24.75 -6.85
CA HIS A 60 -24.84 -24.36 -7.27
C HIS A 60 -24.92 -24.32 -8.80
N PRO A 61 -25.03 -25.49 -9.48
CA PRO A 61 -24.96 -25.57 -10.95
C PRO A 61 -26.15 -24.91 -11.66
N ASP A 62 -27.29 -24.83 -10.98
CA ASP A 62 -28.54 -24.28 -11.52
C ASP A 62 -28.72 -22.79 -11.19
N ALA A 63 -27.76 -22.18 -10.48
CA ALA A 63 -27.81 -20.78 -10.10
C ALA A 63 -27.15 -19.91 -11.18
N ASP A 64 -27.97 -19.15 -11.91
CA ASP A 64 -27.47 -18.12 -12.83
C ASP A 64 -26.88 -16.95 -12.02
N VAL A 65 -25.57 -16.79 -12.10
CA VAL A 65 -24.88 -15.56 -11.68
C VAL A 65 -24.79 -14.65 -12.90
N LYS A 66 -25.46 -13.49 -12.87
CA LYS A 66 -25.17 -12.42 -13.83
C LYS A 66 -23.76 -11.92 -13.56
N GLU A 67 -22.80 -12.39 -14.34
CA GLU A 67 -21.47 -11.80 -14.42
C GLU A 67 -21.60 -10.43 -15.10
N ASP A 68 -21.61 -9.36 -14.31
CA ASP A 68 -21.29 -8.02 -14.80
C ASP A 68 -19.89 -7.64 -14.33
N GLN A 69 -18.90 -8.19 -15.01
CA GLN A 69 -17.49 -8.22 -14.55
C GLN A 69 -16.70 -6.95 -14.90
N PHE A 70 -17.33 -5.90 -15.42
CA PHE A 70 -16.65 -4.65 -15.77
C PHE A 70 -17.33 -3.38 -15.27
N ILE A 71 -18.47 -3.47 -14.57
CA ILE A 71 -18.88 -2.36 -13.74
C ILE A 71 -17.98 -2.41 -12.51
N ILE A 72 -16.79 -1.81 -12.61
CA ILE A 72 -16.22 -1.14 -11.44
C ILE A 72 -17.36 -0.23 -10.99
N HIS A 73 -18.01 -0.61 -9.90
CA HIS A 73 -19.03 0.22 -9.33
C HIS A 73 -18.37 1.56 -9.05
N PRO A 74 -18.88 2.68 -9.61
CA PRO A 74 -18.30 3.97 -9.29
C PRO A 74 -18.33 4.21 -7.77
N GLU A 75 -19.21 3.53 -7.03
CA GLU A 75 -19.17 3.47 -5.57
C GLU A 75 -17.84 2.91 -5.01
N ASP A 76 -17.21 1.91 -5.63
CA ASP A 76 -15.93 1.33 -5.20
C ASP A 76 -14.75 2.25 -5.52
N ASP A 77 -14.80 3.01 -6.62
CA ASP A 77 -13.85 4.10 -6.90
C ASP A 77 -14.00 5.27 -5.92
N LEU A 78 -15.19 5.41 -5.33
CA LEU A 78 -15.50 6.39 -4.30
C LEU A 78 -15.21 5.89 -2.88
N MET A 79 -14.78 4.63 -2.70
CA MET A 79 -14.27 4.13 -1.43
C MET A 79 -12.79 4.50 -1.33
N PRO A 80 -12.42 5.60 -0.64
CA PRO A 80 -11.01 5.92 -0.48
C PRO A 80 -10.36 4.79 0.31
N MET A 81 -9.51 4.02 -0.35
CA MET A 81 -8.61 3.13 0.37
C MET A 81 -7.73 4.00 1.27
N GLU A 82 -7.76 3.73 2.57
CA GLU A 82 -7.10 4.55 3.58
C GLU A 82 -5.61 4.68 3.21
N ARG A 83 -5.21 5.89 2.80
CA ARG A 83 -3.85 6.15 2.26
C ARG A 83 -2.76 6.04 3.31
N GLN A 84 -3.13 6.02 4.59
CA GLN A 84 -2.24 5.95 5.72
C GLN A 84 -2.78 4.89 6.67
N HIS A 85 -2.18 3.72 6.61
CA HIS A 85 -2.23 2.79 7.72
C HIS A 85 -0.95 3.00 8.50
N ASP A 86 -1.08 3.44 9.76
CA ASP A 86 0.07 3.58 10.65
C ASP A 86 0.54 2.18 11.03
N PHE A 87 1.48 1.66 10.23
CA PHE A 87 2.21 0.47 10.61
C PHE A 87 3.10 0.82 11.80
N ASP A 88 3.08 -0.05 12.81
CA ASP A 88 3.97 0.06 13.95
C ASP A 88 5.40 -0.29 13.50
N ASP A 89 6.10 0.71 12.99
CA ASP A 89 7.53 0.65 12.62
C ASP A 89 8.43 0.70 13.87
N SER A 90 7.88 0.50 15.08
CA SER A 90 8.67 0.41 16.30
C SER A 90 9.66 -0.74 16.22
N VAL A 91 10.92 -0.43 16.48
CA VAL A 91 11.95 -1.45 16.63
C VAL A 91 11.59 -2.28 17.87
N PRO A 92 11.47 -3.62 17.76
CA PRO A 92 11.22 -4.45 18.92
C PRO A 92 12.35 -4.27 19.95
N PRO A 93 12.05 -4.24 21.26
CA PRO A 93 13.08 -4.13 22.28
C PRO A 93 14.07 -5.30 22.20
N GLU A 94 15.36 -5.00 22.31
CA GLU A 94 16.40 -6.04 22.41
C GLU A 94 16.23 -6.85 23.72
N PRO A 95 16.46 -8.17 23.68
CA PRO A 95 16.34 -9.06 24.84
C PRO A 95 17.45 -8.88 25.89
#